data_AF-Q7MFU8-F1
#
_entry.id   AF-Q7MFU8-F1
#
_cell.length_a   1.000
_cell.length_b   1.000
_cell.length_c   1.000
_cell.angle_alpha   90.00
_cell.angle_beta   90.00
_cell.angle_gamma   90.00
#
_symmetry.space_group_name_H-M   'P 1'
#
loop_
_entity.id
_entity.type
_entity.pdbx_description
1 polymer ?
#
loop_
_entity_poly.entity_id
_entity_poly.type
_entity_poly.pdbx_seq_one_letter_code
_entity_poly.pdbx_strand_id
1 'polypeptide(L)'
;MMKMNKTTLLLLLASVSSLAFAEVEAPVGVRPCCAFGYDLKAQLGGIPVPFFSVGNVVDADKIGQHRYNDGSQSVSGNLLGLGDESNGLIFTQQAGFIDTAHVRDTADYTFYLYQENLAHLGQEYQVELKQELRVRQIHWQPQFQAESLSQAEKVQRSAEAAAFIAFQLAQWHEIAQWFGLMSVGGFDELASAFSPEDLYSNMLGAQLAKQVILTNPTLDKKTFSKNVDRALQERLSELKAQSKKITQQKIEALDGQWWDSARRLPDKWLLLKRDYHLGYTLQPNYPGSEHTQSLNEHFSDGSPISDWVSLKLIASDEEKHFSALPDTLKKAQVWTHQNFASLADFAYQQDARHHPKSFSPQVGEE
;
A
#
# COMPACT_ATOMS: atom_id res chain seq x y z
N MET A 1 -3.32 -4.97 77.32
CA MET A 1 -3.78 -5.85 76.23
C MET A 1 -4.97 -5.19 75.56
N MET A 2 -4.75 -4.70 74.34
CA MET A 2 -5.66 -3.90 73.53
C MET A 2 -6.45 -4.82 72.59
N LYS A 3 -7.76 -4.61 72.42
CA LYS A 3 -8.51 -5.12 71.26
C LYS A 3 -9.36 -4.01 70.67
N MET A 4 -8.87 -3.48 69.55
CA MET A 4 -9.55 -2.56 68.65
C MET A 4 -10.63 -3.29 67.84
N ASN A 5 -11.78 -2.64 67.71
CA ASN A 5 -12.86 -3.02 66.79
C ASN A 5 -12.41 -2.79 65.33
N LYS A 6 -12.64 -3.79 64.48
CA LYS A 6 -12.39 -3.70 63.03
C LYS A 6 -13.63 -3.15 62.33
N THR A 7 -13.54 -1.91 61.88
CA THR A 7 -14.46 -1.29 60.93
C THR A 7 -14.12 -1.82 59.53
N THR A 8 -15.07 -2.47 58.87
CA THR A 8 -14.91 -2.95 57.48
C THR A 8 -15.13 -1.78 56.53
N LEU A 9 -14.05 -1.32 55.89
CA LEU A 9 -14.08 -0.34 54.80
C LEU A 9 -14.25 -1.11 53.48
N LEU A 10 -15.42 -0.97 52.84
CA LEU A 10 -15.66 -1.49 51.49
C LEU A 10 -15.06 -0.50 50.47
N LEU A 11 -13.91 -0.83 49.88
CA LEU A 11 -13.43 -0.13 48.69
C LEU A 11 -14.18 -0.65 47.46
N LEU A 12 -15.00 0.18 46.84
CA LEU A 12 -15.41 -0.02 45.44
C LEU A 12 -14.21 0.27 44.54
N LEU A 13 -13.58 -0.78 44.02
CA LEU A 13 -12.69 -0.68 42.87
C LEU A 13 -13.56 -0.58 41.62
N ALA A 14 -13.71 0.64 41.09
CA ALA A 14 -14.16 0.84 39.72
C ALA A 14 -13.08 0.26 38.79
N SER A 15 -13.37 -0.89 38.19
CA SER A 15 -12.52 -1.48 37.15
C SER A 15 -12.71 -0.66 35.88
N VAL A 16 -11.77 0.25 35.62
CA VAL A 16 -11.58 0.78 34.27
C VAL A 16 -10.98 -0.38 33.48
N SER A 17 -11.83 -1.11 32.74
CA SER A 17 -11.37 -2.10 31.78
C SER A 17 -10.65 -1.38 30.64
N SER A 18 -9.34 -1.19 30.77
CA SER A 18 -8.49 -0.92 29.62
C SER A 18 -8.61 -2.14 28.70
N LEU A 19 -9.17 -1.93 27.50
CA LEU A 19 -9.04 -2.89 26.41
C LEU A 19 -7.56 -2.94 26.07
N ALA A 20 -6.84 -3.89 26.67
CA ALA A 20 -5.49 -4.22 26.25
C ALA A 20 -5.60 -4.93 24.89
N PHE A 21 -5.54 -4.16 23.81
CA PHE A 21 -5.32 -4.72 22.48
C PHE A 21 -3.89 -5.31 22.48
N ALA A 22 -3.75 -6.57 22.04
CA ALA A 22 -2.43 -7.11 21.75
C ALA A 22 -1.77 -6.22 20.69
N GLU A 23 -0.53 -5.81 20.94
CA GLU A 23 0.25 -4.94 20.05
C GLU A 23 0.39 -5.64 18.70
N VAL A 24 -0.16 -5.03 17.64
CA VAL A 24 -0.06 -5.55 16.27
C VAL A 24 1.23 -5.00 15.69
N GLU A 25 2.18 -5.87 15.36
CA GLU A 25 3.42 -5.44 14.73
C GLU A 25 3.15 -4.83 13.34
N ALA A 26 3.92 -3.79 13.00
CA ALA A 26 3.84 -3.17 11.68
C ALA A 26 4.09 -4.20 10.56
N PRO A 27 3.40 -4.08 9.41
CA PRO A 27 3.62 -4.99 8.29
C PRO A 27 5.08 -4.98 7.82
N VAL A 28 5.60 -6.15 7.48
CA VAL A 28 7.02 -6.33 7.12
C VAL A 28 7.22 -6.44 5.61
N GLY A 29 7.81 -5.41 5.02
CA GLY A 29 8.08 -5.38 3.57
C GLY A 29 6.80 -5.40 2.74
N VAL A 30 6.96 -5.60 1.43
CA VAL A 30 5.85 -5.79 0.49
C VAL A 30 5.77 -7.25 0.06
N ARG A 31 4.57 -7.73 -0.19
CA ARG A 31 4.36 -9.01 -0.87
C ARG A 31 5.00 -8.90 -2.26
N PRO A 32 5.71 -9.93 -2.75
CA PRO A 32 6.21 -9.89 -4.11
C PRO A 32 5.06 -9.72 -5.12
N CYS A 33 4.87 -8.49 -5.61
CA CYS A 33 4.12 -8.19 -6.82
C CYS A 33 5.13 -8.19 -7.97
N CYS A 34 4.75 -8.79 -9.09
CA CYS A 34 5.61 -8.74 -10.28
C CYS A 34 5.19 -7.56 -11.14
N ALA A 35 6.15 -7.01 -11.91
CA ALA A 35 5.87 -5.96 -12.88
C ALA A 35 4.64 -6.29 -13.74
N PHE A 36 3.91 -5.26 -14.19
CA PHE A 36 2.77 -5.47 -15.07
C PHE A 36 3.17 -6.24 -16.34
N GLY A 37 2.43 -7.31 -16.63
CA GLY A 37 2.63 -8.14 -17.80
C GLY A 37 2.33 -9.62 -17.54
N TYR A 38 2.59 -10.46 -18.54
CA TYR A 38 2.30 -11.89 -18.49
C TYR A 38 3.46 -12.70 -19.06
N ASP A 39 3.71 -13.89 -18.48
CA ASP A 39 4.83 -14.77 -18.85
C ASP A 39 6.19 -14.06 -18.79
N LEU A 40 6.40 -13.33 -17.68
CA LEU A 40 7.55 -12.44 -17.54
C LEU A 40 8.84 -13.23 -17.44
N LYS A 41 9.68 -13.07 -18.45
CA LYS A 41 11.00 -13.70 -18.52
C LYS A 41 11.96 -12.98 -17.59
N ALA A 42 12.94 -13.71 -17.04
CA ALA A 42 13.97 -13.14 -16.18
C ALA A 42 15.39 -13.29 -16.78
N GLN A 43 16.30 -12.47 -16.29
CA GLN A 43 17.74 -12.56 -16.50
C GLN A 43 18.49 -12.22 -15.20
N LEU A 44 19.68 -12.79 -15.02
CA LEU A 44 20.57 -12.47 -13.90
C LEU A 44 21.95 -12.11 -14.45
N GLY A 45 22.47 -10.92 -14.12
CA GLY A 45 23.75 -10.44 -14.66
C GLY A 45 23.77 -10.37 -16.20
N GLY A 46 22.61 -10.10 -16.82
CA GLY A 46 22.45 -10.06 -18.28
C GLY A 46 22.31 -11.43 -18.96
N ILE A 47 22.33 -12.53 -18.20
CA ILE A 47 22.17 -13.89 -18.74
C ILE A 47 20.71 -14.32 -18.57
N PRO A 48 19.98 -14.69 -19.64
CA PRO A 48 18.63 -15.23 -19.55
C PRO A 48 18.56 -16.46 -18.64
N VAL A 49 17.53 -16.51 -17.78
CA VAL A 49 17.23 -17.71 -17.00
C VAL A 49 16.32 -18.62 -17.85
N PRO A 50 16.82 -19.75 -18.39
CA PRO A 50 16.04 -20.59 -19.28
C PRO A 50 14.92 -21.30 -18.50
N PHE A 51 13.77 -21.48 -19.17
CA PHE A 51 12.60 -22.18 -18.62
C PHE A 51 11.99 -21.57 -17.34
N PHE A 52 12.34 -20.31 -17.03
CA PHE A 52 11.75 -19.55 -15.94
C PHE A 52 10.91 -18.40 -16.51
N SER A 53 9.67 -18.33 -16.05
CA SER A 53 8.81 -17.16 -16.23
C SER A 53 7.90 -17.00 -15.03
N VAL A 54 7.50 -15.76 -14.76
CA VAL A 54 6.55 -15.47 -13.69
C VAL A 54 5.14 -15.35 -14.28
N GLY A 55 4.26 -16.25 -13.86
CA GLY A 55 2.84 -16.18 -14.17
C GLY A 55 2.14 -15.18 -13.27
N ASN A 56 2.02 -13.93 -13.70
CA ASN A 56 1.50 -12.82 -12.89
C ASN A 56 -0.04 -12.68 -12.94
N VAL A 57 -0.79 -13.76 -13.17
CA VAL A 57 -2.26 -13.71 -13.34
C VAL A 57 -2.94 -14.80 -12.51
N VAL A 58 -3.95 -14.40 -11.74
CA VAL A 58 -4.73 -15.27 -10.85
C VAL A 58 -6.22 -15.24 -11.22
N ASP A 59 -6.97 -16.26 -10.81
CA ASP A 59 -8.43 -16.23 -10.88
C ASP A 59 -9.00 -15.59 -9.61
N ALA A 60 -10.06 -14.79 -9.75
CA ALA A 60 -10.68 -14.08 -8.61
C ALA A 60 -11.21 -15.03 -7.51
N ASP A 61 -11.61 -16.25 -7.87
CA ASP A 61 -12.06 -17.29 -6.93
C ASP A 61 -10.90 -18.12 -6.33
N LYS A 62 -9.65 -17.85 -6.72
CA LYS A 62 -8.45 -18.61 -6.32
C LYS A 62 -7.31 -17.75 -5.77
N ILE A 63 -7.60 -16.54 -5.28
CA ILE A 63 -6.61 -15.64 -4.67
C ILE A 63 -6.10 -16.12 -3.29
N GLY A 64 -6.55 -17.27 -2.80
CA GLY A 64 -6.14 -17.86 -1.53
C GLY A 64 -6.68 -17.11 -0.31
N GLN A 65 -6.24 -17.53 0.88
CA GLN A 65 -6.62 -16.89 2.15
C GLN A 65 -5.61 -15.83 2.52
N HIS A 66 -6.08 -14.60 2.68
CA HIS A 66 -5.30 -13.50 3.17
C HIS A 66 -4.80 -13.79 4.59
N ARG A 67 -3.58 -13.35 4.83
CA ARG A 67 -2.88 -13.48 6.08
C ARG A 67 -2.05 -12.23 6.27
N TYR A 68 -2.37 -11.48 7.31
CA TYR A 68 -1.65 -10.26 7.67
C TYR A 68 -0.12 -10.44 7.59
N ASN A 69 0.55 -9.48 6.96
CA ASN A 69 1.98 -9.56 6.67
C ASN A 69 2.86 -9.21 7.90
N ASP A 70 2.98 -10.15 8.84
CA ASP A 70 3.90 -10.05 9.98
C ASP A 70 5.31 -10.64 9.70
N GLY A 71 5.69 -10.81 8.43
CA GLY A 71 6.99 -11.38 8.04
C GLY A 71 7.14 -12.88 8.29
N SER A 72 6.09 -13.58 8.77
CA SER A 72 6.13 -15.03 8.97
C SER A 72 6.07 -15.86 7.68
N GLN A 73 5.92 -15.23 6.51
CA GLN A 73 5.99 -15.92 5.21
C GLN A 73 7.33 -15.76 4.54
N SER A 74 7.75 -16.82 3.88
CA SER A 74 8.90 -16.78 3.01
C SER A 74 8.58 -15.95 1.77
N VAL A 75 9.30 -14.83 1.60
CA VAL A 75 9.27 -14.00 0.39
C VAL A 75 9.55 -14.85 -0.87
N SER A 76 10.48 -15.80 -0.79
CA SER A 76 10.80 -16.69 -1.91
C SER A 76 9.74 -17.76 -2.17
N GLY A 77 9.06 -18.25 -1.13
CA GLY A 77 7.92 -19.17 -1.27
C GLY A 77 6.74 -18.53 -2.02
N ASN A 78 6.41 -17.29 -1.68
CA ASN A 78 5.34 -16.54 -2.35
C ASN A 78 5.70 -16.19 -3.80
N LEU A 79 6.95 -15.79 -4.09
CA LEU A 79 7.40 -15.48 -5.45
C LEU A 79 7.36 -16.70 -6.39
N LEU A 80 7.55 -17.91 -5.84
CA LEU A 80 7.44 -19.16 -6.59
C LEU A 80 6.00 -19.74 -6.64
N GLY A 81 5.01 -19.01 -6.11
CA GLY A 81 3.61 -19.46 -6.07
C GLY A 81 3.37 -20.65 -5.14
N LEU A 82 4.25 -20.87 -4.15
CA LEU A 82 4.18 -21.96 -3.16
C LEU A 82 3.55 -21.52 -1.83
N GLY A 83 3.08 -20.27 -1.73
CA GLY A 83 2.39 -19.73 -0.56
C GLY A 83 0.89 -20.04 -0.56
N ASP A 84 0.28 -19.98 0.63
CA ASP A 84 -1.17 -20.10 0.82
C ASP A 84 -1.96 -18.89 0.24
N GLU A 85 -1.27 -17.75 0.09
CA GLU A 85 -1.76 -16.56 -0.62
C GLU A 85 -1.32 -16.61 -2.09
N SER A 86 -2.29 -16.55 -3.02
CA SER A 86 -2.01 -16.37 -4.44
C SER A 86 -2.22 -14.91 -4.80
N ASN A 87 -1.15 -14.22 -5.17
CA ASN A 87 -1.20 -12.83 -5.61
C ASN A 87 -0.90 -12.71 -7.10
N GLY A 88 -1.52 -11.73 -7.74
CA GLY A 88 -1.26 -11.36 -9.12
C GLY A 88 -2.36 -10.46 -9.69
N LEU A 89 -2.34 -10.31 -11.00
CA LEU A 89 -3.24 -9.44 -11.73
C LEU A 89 -4.58 -10.11 -12.03
N ILE A 90 -5.66 -9.34 -11.86
CA ILE A 90 -7.01 -9.69 -12.29
C ILE A 90 -7.56 -8.53 -13.12
N PHE A 91 -8.04 -8.81 -14.32
CA PHE A 91 -8.80 -7.84 -15.10
C PHE A 91 -10.25 -7.79 -14.64
N THR A 92 -10.78 -6.60 -14.47
CA THR A 92 -12.16 -6.30 -14.12
C THR A 92 -12.74 -5.34 -15.16
N GLN A 93 -14.04 -5.44 -15.45
CA GLN A 93 -14.63 -4.58 -16.50
C GLN A 93 -14.77 -3.13 -16.04
N GLN A 94 -14.95 -2.89 -14.74
CA GLN A 94 -15.23 -1.55 -14.22
C GLN A 94 -13.99 -0.79 -13.78
N ALA A 95 -12.93 -1.51 -13.40
CA ALA A 95 -11.74 -0.94 -12.78
C ALA A 95 -10.42 -1.33 -13.49
N GLY A 96 -10.49 -1.97 -14.66
CA GLY A 96 -9.29 -2.43 -15.34
C GLY A 96 -8.55 -3.50 -14.53
N PHE A 97 -7.23 -3.42 -14.49
CA PHE A 97 -6.40 -4.38 -13.78
C PHE A 97 -6.31 -4.06 -12.28
N ILE A 98 -6.39 -5.10 -11.46
CA ILE A 98 -6.21 -5.05 -10.02
C ILE A 98 -5.06 -5.98 -9.66
N ASP A 99 -4.06 -5.46 -8.97
CA ASP A 99 -3.02 -6.27 -8.32
C ASP A 99 -3.43 -6.59 -6.89
N THR A 100 -3.59 -7.88 -6.58
CA THR A 100 -4.08 -8.30 -5.27
C THR A 100 -3.02 -8.19 -4.16
N ALA A 101 -1.73 -8.17 -4.46
CA ALA A 101 -0.68 -7.93 -3.47
C ALA A 101 -0.75 -6.49 -2.97
N HIS A 102 -0.86 -5.51 -3.88
CA HIS A 102 -1.02 -4.08 -3.53
C HIS A 102 -2.25 -3.82 -2.67
N VAL A 103 -3.38 -4.46 -3.02
CA VAL A 103 -4.61 -4.42 -2.21
C VAL A 103 -4.36 -4.92 -0.79
N ARG A 104 -3.69 -6.09 -0.64
CA ARG A 104 -3.47 -6.73 0.66
C ARG A 104 -2.44 -5.99 1.51
N ASP A 105 -1.35 -5.50 0.91
CA ASP A 105 -0.31 -4.75 1.61
C ASP A 105 -0.87 -3.43 2.15
N THR A 106 -1.64 -2.71 1.35
CA THR A 106 -2.27 -1.46 1.80
C THR A 106 -3.37 -1.72 2.84
N ALA A 107 -4.09 -2.83 2.72
CA ALA A 107 -5.07 -3.25 3.73
C ALA A 107 -4.41 -3.55 5.09
N ASP A 108 -3.29 -4.26 5.10
CA ASP A 108 -2.53 -4.56 6.32
C ASP A 108 -2.02 -3.29 7.00
N TYR A 109 -1.43 -2.35 6.25
CA TYR A 109 -1.01 -1.07 6.82
C TYR A 109 -2.19 -0.25 7.35
N THR A 110 -3.35 -0.30 6.68
CA THR A 110 -4.57 0.36 7.17
C THR A 110 -5.02 -0.22 8.52
N PHE A 111 -4.96 -1.54 8.69
CA PHE A 111 -5.31 -2.17 9.97
C PHE A 111 -4.32 -1.84 11.07
N TYR A 112 -3.02 -1.93 10.77
CA TYR A 112 -1.96 -1.55 11.70
C TYR A 112 -2.14 -0.10 12.20
N LEU A 113 -2.23 0.85 11.27
CA LEU A 113 -2.36 2.26 11.60
C LEU A 113 -3.66 2.57 12.33
N TYR A 114 -4.74 1.83 12.09
CA TYR A 114 -5.97 1.97 12.85
C TYR A 114 -5.78 1.62 14.33
N GLN A 115 -5.03 0.55 14.62
CA GLN A 115 -4.73 0.14 15.98
C GLN A 115 -3.85 1.19 16.69
N GLU A 116 -2.81 1.70 16.00
CA GLU A 116 -1.98 2.80 16.48
C GLU A 116 -2.79 4.07 16.76
N ASN A 117 -3.67 4.44 15.82
CA ASN A 117 -4.56 5.60 15.96
C ASN A 117 -5.45 5.51 17.21
N LEU A 118 -5.96 4.31 17.53
CA LEU A 118 -6.77 4.10 18.74
C LEU A 118 -5.92 4.13 20.02
N ALA A 119 -4.73 3.54 20.00
CA ALA A 119 -3.86 3.44 21.17
C ALA A 119 -3.29 4.80 21.58
N HIS A 120 -2.99 5.66 20.60
CA HIS A 120 -2.29 6.93 20.79
C HIS A 120 -3.19 8.15 20.60
N LEU A 121 -4.51 7.95 20.60
CA LEU A 121 -5.47 9.03 20.40
C LEU A 121 -5.25 10.18 21.41
N GLY A 122 -5.02 11.38 20.87
CA GLY A 122 -4.85 12.61 21.64
C GLY A 122 -3.44 12.80 22.23
N GLN A 123 -2.50 11.90 21.95
CA GLN A 123 -1.13 11.95 22.44
C GLN A 123 -0.16 12.23 21.29
N GLU A 124 0.94 12.92 21.59
CA GLU A 124 2.08 12.96 20.68
C GLU A 124 2.75 11.59 20.69
N TYR A 125 2.88 10.98 19.52
CA TYR A 125 3.47 9.67 19.37
C TYR A 125 4.11 9.55 17.98
N GLN A 126 5.08 8.65 17.85
CA GLN A 126 5.69 8.35 16.58
C GLN A 126 6.08 6.89 16.50
N VAL A 127 5.94 6.31 15.31
CA VAL A 127 6.52 5.00 14.99
C VAL A 127 7.42 5.14 13.77
N GLU A 128 8.53 4.41 13.82
CA GLU A 128 9.41 4.23 12.68
C GLU A 128 9.06 2.89 12.02
N LEU A 129 8.79 2.94 10.71
CA LEU A 129 8.56 1.77 9.89
C LEU A 129 9.85 1.38 9.18
N LYS A 130 9.92 0.15 8.68
CA LYS A 130 11.04 -0.34 7.87
C LYS A 130 11.38 0.68 6.78
N GLN A 131 12.67 1.05 6.67
CA GLN A 131 13.15 2.02 5.68
C GLN A 131 12.89 1.56 4.23
N GLU A 132 12.52 2.52 3.39
CA GLU A 132 12.48 2.39 1.93
C GLU A 132 13.22 3.59 1.35
N LEU A 133 14.55 3.49 1.23
CA LEU A 133 15.50 4.58 1.00
C LEU A 133 15.55 5.63 2.13
N ARG A 134 14.44 6.30 2.42
CA ARG A 134 14.29 7.20 3.58
C ARG A 134 13.58 6.52 4.73
N VAL A 135 13.88 6.96 5.95
CA VAL A 135 13.21 6.47 7.15
C VAL A 135 11.76 6.92 7.11
N ARG A 136 10.84 5.95 7.15
CA ARG A 136 9.40 6.19 7.10
C ARG A 136 8.90 6.35 8.53
N GLN A 137 8.48 7.55 8.89
CA GLN A 137 8.00 7.86 10.22
C GLN A 137 6.54 8.30 10.16
N ILE A 138 5.67 7.65 10.94
CA ILE A 138 4.31 8.13 11.17
C ILE A 138 4.32 8.93 12.46
N HIS A 139 3.77 10.14 12.40
CA HIS A 139 3.80 11.10 13.49
C HIS A 139 2.37 11.55 13.84
N TRP A 140 1.96 11.27 15.07
CA TRP A 140 0.69 11.70 15.66
C TRP A 140 0.90 12.99 16.42
N GLN A 141 0.04 13.97 16.15
CA GLN A 141 0.12 15.27 16.77
C GLN A 141 -0.64 15.28 18.12
N PRO A 142 -0.10 15.96 19.15
CA PRO A 142 -0.82 16.16 20.40
C PRO A 142 -2.03 17.09 20.18
N GLN A 143 -3.14 16.75 20.84
CA GLN A 143 -4.39 17.51 20.91
C GLN A 143 -5.07 17.91 19.59
N PHE A 144 -6.06 17.10 19.20
CA PHE A 144 -7.28 17.61 18.55
C PHE A 144 -8.49 17.11 19.33
N GLN A 145 -8.92 17.87 20.35
CA GLN A 145 -10.17 17.69 21.11
C GLN A 145 -10.58 16.22 21.40
N ALA A 146 -9.61 15.31 21.60
CA ALA A 146 -9.85 13.87 21.59
C ALA A 146 -10.80 13.42 22.73
N GLU A 147 -10.79 14.16 23.84
CA GLU A 147 -11.69 13.98 24.97
C GLU A 147 -13.15 14.34 24.65
N SER A 148 -13.37 15.21 23.67
CA SER A 148 -14.71 15.61 23.22
C SER A 148 -15.33 14.67 22.20
N LEU A 149 -14.52 13.81 21.57
CA LEU A 149 -15.01 12.86 20.57
C LEU A 149 -15.75 11.71 21.25
N SER A 150 -16.94 11.39 20.73
CA SER A 150 -17.63 10.15 21.05
C SER A 150 -16.82 8.92 20.60
N GLN A 151 -17.10 7.76 21.18
CA GLN A 151 -16.41 6.52 20.78
C GLN A 151 -16.59 6.21 19.29
N ALA A 152 -17.75 6.51 18.72
CA ALA A 152 -18.02 6.32 17.30
C ALA A 152 -17.15 7.25 16.44
N GLU A 153 -17.00 8.52 16.82
CA GLU A 153 -16.12 9.46 16.10
C GLU A 153 -14.66 9.06 16.19
N LYS A 154 -14.21 8.55 17.35
CA LYS A 154 -12.85 8.02 17.52
C LYS A 154 -12.58 6.90 16.53
N VAL A 155 -13.48 5.92 16.47
CA VAL A 155 -13.38 4.79 15.52
C VAL A 155 -13.40 5.28 14.07
N GLN A 156 -14.34 6.16 13.73
CA GLN A 156 -14.50 6.67 12.36
C GLN A 156 -13.24 7.40 11.89
N ARG A 157 -12.77 8.37 12.68
CA ARG A 157 -11.59 9.16 12.35
C ARG A 157 -10.34 8.29 12.30
N SER A 158 -10.15 7.37 13.26
CA SER A 158 -9.05 6.40 13.23
C SER A 158 -9.02 5.59 11.95
N ALA A 159 -10.16 5.08 11.48
CA ALA A 159 -10.19 4.28 10.26
C ALA A 159 -9.98 5.13 8.99
N GLU A 160 -10.52 6.36 8.95
CA GLU A 160 -10.32 7.30 7.85
C GLU A 160 -8.85 7.71 7.71
N ALA A 161 -8.21 8.11 8.80
CA ALA A 161 -6.81 8.51 8.79
C ALA A 161 -5.87 7.34 8.52
N ALA A 162 -6.17 6.17 9.06
CA ALA A 162 -5.38 4.97 8.80
C ALA A 162 -5.35 4.61 7.31
N ALA A 163 -6.52 4.64 6.65
CA ALA A 163 -6.62 4.38 5.22
C ALA A 163 -5.89 5.45 4.39
N PHE A 164 -6.01 6.72 4.78
CA PHE A 164 -5.34 7.83 4.12
C PHE A 164 -3.81 7.72 4.21
N ILE A 165 -3.27 7.47 5.40
CA ILE A 165 -1.82 7.35 5.61
C ILE A 165 -1.27 6.04 5.02
N ALA A 166 -2.00 4.93 5.08
CA ALA A 166 -1.61 3.68 4.42
C ALA A 166 -1.49 3.87 2.89
N PHE A 167 -2.41 4.62 2.28
CA PHE A 167 -2.32 4.96 0.87
C PHE A 167 -1.11 5.86 0.56
N GLN A 168 -0.78 6.83 1.42
CA GLN A 168 0.46 7.62 1.26
C GLN A 168 1.73 6.75 1.39
N LEU A 169 1.74 5.76 2.27
CA LEU A 169 2.85 4.80 2.37
C LEU A 169 3.02 4.01 1.05
N ALA A 170 1.91 3.57 0.46
CA ALA A 170 1.92 2.91 -0.84
C ALA A 170 2.40 3.84 -1.96
N GLN A 171 1.96 5.10 -2.01
CA GLN A 171 2.49 6.08 -2.97
C GLN A 171 4.00 6.31 -2.81
N TRP A 172 4.51 6.32 -1.57
CA TRP A 172 5.94 6.39 -1.33
C TRP A 172 6.68 5.17 -1.84
N HIS A 173 6.12 3.97 -1.67
CA HIS A 173 6.71 2.73 -2.17
C HIS A 173 7.00 2.83 -3.68
N GLU A 174 6.04 3.29 -4.47
CA GLU A 174 6.20 3.51 -5.92
C GLU A 174 7.35 4.49 -6.24
N ILE A 175 7.40 5.61 -5.51
CA ILE A 175 8.46 6.60 -5.65
C ILE A 175 9.82 5.98 -5.31
N ALA A 176 9.92 5.28 -4.18
CA ALA A 176 11.16 4.69 -3.71
C ALA A 176 11.68 3.61 -4.68
N GLN A 177 10.80 2.76 -5.21
CA GLN A 177 11.13 1.80 -6.26
C GLN A 177 11.73 2.48 -7.48
N TRP A 178 11.15 3.60 -7.93
CA TRP A 178 11.67 4.33 -9.08
C TRP A 178 13.08 4.91 -8.83
N PHE A 179 13.38 5.34 -7.61
CA PHE A 179 14.72 5.80 -7.21
C PHE A 179 15.71 4.67 -6.93
N GLY A 180 15.31 3.41 -7.11
CA GLY A 180 16.18 2.24 -7.03
C GLY A 180 16.18 1.56 -5.66
N LEU A 181 15.04 1.56 -4.96
CA LEU A 181 14.81 0.61 -3.88
C LEU A 181 15.00 -0.84 -4.38
N MET A 182 15.58 -1.68 -3.53
CA MET A 182 15.77 -3.10 -3.78
C MET A 182 15.33 -3.89 -2.52
N SER A 183 14.25 -4.67 -2.59
CA SER A 183 13.85 -5.56 -1.48
C SER A 183 14.57 -6.90 -1.52
N VAL A 184 15.12 -7.30 -2.68
CA VAL A 184 15.92 -8.51 -2.85
C VAL A 184 17.28 -8.14 -3.44
N GLY A 185 18.35 -8.48 -2.72
CA GLY A 185 19.72 -8.13 -3.13
C GLY A 185 20.06 -8.61 -4.54
N GLY A 186 20.44 -7.68 -5.42
CA GLY A 186 20.80 -7.95 -6.81
C GLY A 186 19.63 -7.95 -7.81
N PHE A 187 18.41 -7.62 -7.39
CA PHE A 187 17.24 -7.50 -8.28
C PHE A 187 16.60 -6.11 -8.13
N ASP A 188 16.74 -5.28 -9.15
CA ASP A 188 16.17 -3.93 -9.17
C ASP A 188 14.64 -3.99 -9.31
N GLU A 189 13.91 -3.20 -8.53
CA GLU A 189 12.43 -3.12 -8.59
C GLU A 189 11.92 -2.06 -9.58
N LEU A 190 12.82 -1.46 -10.36
CA LEU A 190 12.49 -0.41 -11.33
C LEU A 190 11.42 -0.85 -12.34
N ALA A 191 11.31 -2.14 -12.63
CA ALA A 191 10.30 -2.67 -13.54
C ALA A 191 8.86 -2.61 -12.97
N SER A 192 8.69 -2.49 -11.66
CA SER A 192 7.38 -2.43 -10.99
C SER A 192 6.97 -1.02 -10.56
N ALA A 193 7.91 -0.07 -10.47
CA ALA A 193 7.60 1.28 -9.96
C ALA A 193 6.50 2.01 -10.75
N PHE A 194 5.47 2.53 -10.09
CA PHE A 194 4.38 3.26 -10.75
C PHE A 194 3.65 2.43 -11.82
N SER A 195 3.43 1.12 -11.62
CA SER A 195 2.67 0.36 -12.62
C SER A 195 1.24 0.91 -12.77
N PRO A 196 0.65 0.85 -13.98
CA PRO A 196 -0.67 1.44 -14.27
C PRO A 196 -1.80 1.04 -13.30
N GLU A 197 -1.71 -0.11 -12.66
CA GLU A 197 -2.70 -0.67 -11.76
C GLU A 197 -2.44 -0.37 -10.28
N ASP A 198 -1.21 0.02 -9.91
CA ASP A 198 -0.73 -0.03 -8.53
C ASP A 198 -1.48 0.97 -7.66
N LEU A 199 -1.51 2.25 -8.05
CA LEU A 199 -2.18 3.30 -7.27
C LEU A 199 -3.67 2.99 -7.04
N TYR A 200 -4.36 2.49 -8.06
CA TYR A 200 -5.76 2.11 -7.96
C TYR A 200 -5.95 0.91 -7.02
N SER A 201 -5.08 -0.10 -7.12
CA SER A 201 -5.08 -1.30 -6.28
C SER A 201 -4.76 -1.00 -4.82
N ASN A 202 -3.78 -0.13 -4.59
CA ASN A 202 -3.41 0.40 -3.27
C ASN A 202 -4.61 1.11 -2.62
N MET A 203 -5.27 2.03 -3.34
CA MET A 203 -6.46 2.72 -2.83
C MET A 203 -7.62 1.76 -2.53
N LEU A 204 -7.80 0.73 -3.36
CA LEU A 204 -8.81 -0.32 -3.14
C LEU A 204 -8.57 -1.04 -1.83
N GLY A 205 -7.31 -1.40 -1.53
CA GLY A 205 -6.89 -1.99 -0.27
C GLY A 205 -7.21 -1.12 0.94
N ALA A 206 -6.85 0.16 0.87
CA ALA A 206 -7.14 1.13 1.94
C ALA A 206 -8.65 1.26 2.22
N GLN A 207 -9.46 1.42 1.17
CA GLN A 207 -10.91 1.55 1.31
C GLN A 207 -11.57 0.27 1.87
N LEU A 208 -11.13 -0.89 1.38
CA LEU A 208 -11.65 -2.19 1.80
C LEU A 208 -11.35 -2.45 3.27
N ALA A 209 -10.11 -2.25 3.70
CA ALA A 209 -9.73 -2.40 5.11
C ALA A 209 -10.49 -1.43 6.01
N LYS A 210 -10.63 -0.16 5.61
CA LYS A 210 -11.46 0.82 6.32
C LYS A 210 -12.89 0.30 6.52
N GLN A 211 -13.52 -0.23 5.47
CA GLN A 211 -14.89 -0.76 5.56
C GLN A 211 -14.98 -1.98 6.49
N VAL A 212 -14.02 -2.89 6.42
CA VAL A 212 -13.92 -4.06 7.32
C VAL A 212 -13.81 -3.62 8.78
N ILE A 213 -12.94 -2.65 9.05
CA ILE A 213 -12.71 -2.09 10.39
C ILE A 213 -13.96 -1.41 10.93
N LEU A 214 -14.60 -0.53 10.16
CA LEU A 214 -15.82 0.17 10.59
C LEU A 214 -16.98 -0.80 10.86
N THR A 215 -17.02 -1.93 10.16
CA THR A 215 -18.03 -2.98 10.39
C THR A 215 -17.79 -3.74 11.71
N ASN A 216 -16.53 -3.94 12.10
CA ASN A 216 -16.18 -4.59 13.36
C ASN A 216 -14.95 -3.93 14.03
N PRO A 217 -15.12 -2.82 14.75
CA PRO A 217 -14.01 -2.01 15.27
C PRO A 217 -13.07 -2.71 16.27
N THR A 218 -13.50 -3.84 16.83
CA THR A 218 -12.74 -4.59 17.85
C THR A 218 -12.17 -5.90 17.31
N LEU A 219 -12.06 -6.03 15.97
CA LEU A 219 -11.58 -7.24 15.33
C LEU A 219 -10.08 -7.49 15.63
N ASP A 220 -9.71 -8.77 15.77
CA ASP A 220 -8.30 -9.18 15.89
C ASP A 220 -7.68 -9.47 14.51
N LYS A 221 -6.36 -9.69 14.46
CA LYS A 221 -5.62 -9.97 13.21
C LYS A 221 -6.20 -11.12 12.39
N LYS A 222 -6.67 -12.18 13.05
CA LYS A 222 -7.25 -13.36 12.37
C LYS A 222 -8.60 -13.03 11.75
N THR A 223 -9.45 -12.33 12.49
CA THR A 223 -10.77 -11.89 12.03
C THR A 223 -10.63 -10.83 10.94
N PHE A 224 -9.65 -9.92 11.06
CA PHE A 224 -9.28 -8.97 10.02
C PHE A 224 -8.99 -9.70 8.72
N SER A 225 -8.05 -10.65 8.76
CA SER A 225 -7.57 -11.35 7.58
C SER A 225 -8.72 -12.05 6.83
N LYS A 226 -9.57 -12.77 7.58
CA LYS A 226 -10.77 -13.44 7.03
C LYS A 226 -11.80 -12.46 6.46
N ASN A 227 -11.99 -11.30 7.10
CA ASN A 227 -12.97 -10.33 6.63
C ASN A 227 -12.48 -9.58 5.38
N VAL A 228 -11.18 -9.30 5.28
CA VAL A 228 -10.55 -8.74 4.08
C VAL A 228 -10.67 -9.70 2.91
N ASP A 229 -10.46 -11.01 3.11
CA ASP A 229 -10.69 -12.01 2.06
C ASP A 229 -12.09 -11.94 1.48
N ARG A 230 -13.09 -11.98 2.36
CA ARG A 230 -14.49 -11.93 1.94
C ARG A 230 -14.80 -10.62 1.24
N ALA A 231 -14.38 -9.49 1.81
CA ALA A 231 -14.61 -8.17 1.22
C ALA A 231 -13.91 -8.01 -0.13
N LEU A 232 -12.73 -8.62 -0.33
CA LEU A 232 -12.01 -8.58 -1.60
C LEU A 232 -12.72 -9.40 -2.66
N GLN A 233 -13.20 -10.59 -2.32
CA GLN A 233 -14.00 -11.41 -3.23
C GLN A 233 -15.30 -10.70 -3.64
N GLU A 234 -16.02 -10.13 -2.67
CA GLU A 234 -17.23 -9.33 -2.90
C GLU A 234 -16.92 -8.15 -3.84
N ARG A 235 -15.85 -7.39 -3.55
CA ARG A 235 -15.44 -6.24 -4.36
C ARG A 235 -14.99 -6.62 -5.78
N LEU A 236 -14.25 -7.70 -5.95
CA LEU A 236 -13.87 -8.21 -7.28
C LEU A 236 -15.11 -8.62 -8.09
N SER A 237 -16.12 -9.21 -7.43
CA SER A 237 -17.39 -9.50 -8.08
C SER A 237 -18.14 -8.23 -8.49
N GLU A 238 -18.21 -7.22 -7.61
CA GLU A 238 -18.82 -5.91 -7.91
C GLU A 238 -18.17 -5.23 -9.11
N LEU A 239 -16.84 -5.24 -9.18
CA LEU A 239 -16.05 -4.69 -10.28
C LEU A 239 -16.14 -5.53 -11.57
N LYS A 240 -16.86 -6.65 -11.54
CA LYS A 240 -17.03 -7.60 -12.64
C LYS A 240 -15.69 -8.21 -13.07
N ALA A 241 -14.98 -8.79 -12.11
CA ALA A 241 -13.77 -9.57 -12.37
C ALA A 241 -14.00 -10.61 -13.47
N GLN A 242 -13.01 -10.73 -14.35
CA GLN A 242 -13.01 -11.65 -15.48
C GLN A 242 -12.15 -12.87 -15.17
N SER A 243 -12.33 -13.93 -15.95
CA SER A 243 -11.50 -15.14 -15.84
C SER A 243 -10.02 -14.85 -16.13
N LYS A 244 -9.12 -15.66 -15.57
CA LYS A 244 -7.67 -15.60 -15.87
C LYS A 244 -7.36 -15.54 -17.37
N LYS A 245 -8.07 -16.29 -18.21
CA LYS A 245 -7.88 -16.27 -19.66
C LYS A 245 -8.17 -14.90 -20.28
N ILE A 246 -9.22 -14.23 -19.84
CA ILE A 246 -9.55 -12.87 -20.31
C ILE A 246 -8.50 -11.89 -19.80
N THR A 247 -8.08 -12.00 -18.54
CA THR A 247 -7.00 -11.17 -18.00
C THR A 247 -5.71 -11.30 -18.83
N GLN A 248 -5.30 -12.53 -19.16
CA GLN A 248 -4.15 -12.80 -20.03
C GLN A 248 -4.30 -12.14 -21.40
N GLN A 249 -5.45 -12.34 -22.08
CA GLN A 249 -5.72 -11.72 -23.38
C GLN A 249 -5.67 -10.20 -23.33
N LYS A 250 -6.14 -9.60 -22.24
CA LYS A 250 -6.14 -8.15 -22.04
C LYS A 250 -4.72 -7.61 -21.82
N ILE A 251 -3.89 -8.33 -21.07
CA ILE A 251 -2.47 -8.01 -20.90
C ILE A 251 -1.72 -8.15 -22.22
N GLU A 252 -1.89 -9.28 -22.93
CA GLU A 252 -1.28 -9.53 -24.25
C GLU A 252 -1.63 -8.45 -25.27
N ALA A 253 -2.88 -7.96 -25.28
CA ALA A 253 -3.31 -6.87 -26.16
C ALA A 253 -2.59 -5.54 -25.88
N LEU A 254 -1.98 -5.38 -24.71
CA LEU A 254 -1.21 -4.20 -24.30
C LEU A 254 0.31 -4.40 -24.46
N ASP A 255 0.74 -5.55 -24.96
CA ASP A 255 2.15 -5.78 -25.29
C ASP A 255 2.60 -4.79 -26.39
N GLY A 256 3.79 -4.24 -26.18
CA GLY A 256 4.34 -3.15 -26.95
C GLY A 256 3.77 -1.76 -26.68
N GLN A 257 2.69 -1.65 -25.89
CA GLN A 257 2.02 -0.40 -25.53
C GLN A 257 2.25 -0.02 -24.07
N TRP A 258 1.83 -0.86 -23.13
CA TRP A 258 2.05 -0.65 -21.69
C TRP A 258 3.29 -1.37 -21.18
N TRP A 259 3.59 -2.54 -21.75
CA TRP A 259 4.72 -3.37 -21.37
C TRP A 259 5.37 -3.99 -22.62
N ASP A 260 6.52 -4.64 -22.46
CA ASP A 260 7.31 -5.21 -23.57
C ASP A 260 7.75 -6.65 -23.27
N SER A 261 7.07 -7.62 -23.87
CA SER A 261 7.33 -9.06 -23.69
C SER A 261 8.68 -9.54 -24.23
N ALA A 262 9.37 -8.71 -25.02
CA ALA A 262 10.73 -8.98 -25.49
C ALA A 262 11.79 -8.67 -24.43
N ARG A 263 11.46 -7.86 -23.42
CA ARG A 263 12.34 -7.51 -22.30
C ARG A 263 12.21 -8.53 -21.17
N ARG A 264 13.21 -8.51 -20.29
CA ARG A 264 13.34 -9.47 -19.18
C ARG A 264 13.53 -8.71 -17.89
N LEU A 265 12.89 -9.17 -16.83
CA LEU A 265 13.17 -8.65 -15.50
C LEU A 265 14.67 -8.83 -15.17
N PRO A 266 15.33 -7.84 -14.54
CA PRO A 266 14.74 -6.61 -13.96
C PRO A 266 14.81 -5.36 -14.88
N ASP A 267 14.85 -5.52 -16.21
CA ASP A 267 14.87 -4.36 -17.13
C ASP A 267 13.69 -3.43 -16.86
N LYS A 268 13.98 -2.20 -16.41
CA LYS A 268 13.00 -1.15 -16.13
C LYS A 268 12.00 -0.97 -17.27
N TRP A 269 12.49 -1.01 -18.50
CA TRP A 269 11.68 -0.74 -19.69
C TRP A 269 10.81 -1.91 -20.13
N LEU A 270 10.81 -3.02 -19.38
CA LEU A 270 9.73 -4.00 -19.46
C LEU A 270 8.38 -3.31 -19.28
N LEU A 271 8.30 -2.30 -18.40
CA LEU A 271 7.16 -1.42 -18.29
C LEU A 271 7.41 -0.11 -19.07
N LEU A 272 6.58 0.11 -20.09
CA LEU A 272 6.65 1.24 -21.02
C LEU A 272 5.74 2.40 -20.58
N LYS A 273 4.59 2.09 -19.98
CA LYS A 273 3.65 3.07 -19.45
C LYS A 273 3.52 2.93 -17.95
N ARG A 274 3.47 4.06 -17.25
CA ARG A 274 3.42 4.21 -15.79
C ARG A 274 2.39 5.25 -15.41
N ASP A 275 1.93 5.19 -14.17
CA ASP A 275 1.04 6.20 -13.61
C ASP A 275 1.77 7.10 -12.59
N TYR A 276 2.19 8.28 -13.04
CA TYR A 276 2.84 9.27 -12.17
C TYR A 276 1.82 10.18 -11.45
N HIS A 277 0.51 9.98 -11.63
CA HIS A 277 -0.53 10.83 -11.04
C HIS A 277 -0.87 10.42 -9.60
N LEU A 278 -0.16 11.01 -8.63
CA LEU A 278 -0.33 10.73 -7.20
C LEU A 278 -1.51 11.50 -6.56
N GLY A 279 -2.72 11.22 -7.03
CA GLY A 279 -3.97 11.82 -6.52
C GLY A 279 -4.70 10.98 -5.46
N TYR A 280 -5.63 11.62 -4.74
CA TYR A 280 -6.56 10.94 -3.82
C TYR A 280 -7.94 10.67 -4.41
N THR A 281 -8.14 11.00 -5.68
CA THR A 281 -9.28 10.57 -6.48
C THR A 281 -8.72 9.94 -7.74
N LEU A 282 -8.95 8.65 -7.93
CA LEU A 282 -8.34 7.87 -8.99
C LEU A 282 -9.41 7.27 -9.89
N GLN A 283 -9.15 7.34 -11.20
CA GLN A 283 -9.83 6.54 -12.20
C GLN A 283 -8.91 5.39 -12.64
N PRO A 284 -9.48 4.26 -13.04
CA PRO A 284 -8.70 3.15 -13.56
C PRO A 284 -8.08 3.53 -14.91
N ASN A 285 -6.81 3.15 -15.11
CA ASN A 285 -6.05 3.51 -16.31
C ASN A 285 -6.46 2.72 -17.57
N TYR A 286 -7.17 1.60 -17.42
CA TYR A 286 -7.58 0.78 -18.56
C TYR A 286 -8.71 1.46 -19.36
N PRO A 287 -8.58 1.63 -20.69
CA PRO A 287 -9.59 2.30 -21.51
C PRO A 287 -11.00 1.69 -21.36
N GLY A 288 -11.98 2.56 -21.10
CA GLY A 288 -13.38 2.18 -20.92
C GLY A 288 -13.75 1.68 -19.52
N SER A 289 -12.80 1.67 -18.58
CA SER A 289 -13.09 1.49 -17.16
C SER A 289 -13.43 2.85 -16.54
N GLU A 290 -14.46 2.91 -15.68
CA GLU A 290 -15.04 4.18 -15.20
C GLU A 290 -15.22 4.23 -13.67
N HIS A 291 -14.87 3.17 -12.94
CA HIS A 291 -15.08 3.12 -11.50
C HIS A 291 -14.09 4.02 -10.76
N THR A 292 -14.53 5.21 -10.35
CA THR A 292 -13.72 6.13 -9.56
C THR A 292 -13.60 5.68 -8.10
N GLN A 293 -12.40 5.77 -7.53
CA GLN A 293 -12.16 5.66 -6.09
C GLN A 293 -11.70 7.00 -5.51
N SER A 294 -11.98 7.24 -4.23
CA SER A 294 -11.44 8.40 -3.55
C SER A 294 -11.21 8.19 -2.05
N LEU A 295 -10.20 8.90 -1.53
CA LEU A 295 -9.95 9.08 -0.10
C LEU A 295 -10.03 10.58 0.20
N ASN A 296 -10.67 10.93 1.31
CA ASN A 296 -10.77 12.32 1.73
C ASN A 296 -9.54 12.69 2.55
N GLU A 297 -8.96 13.85 2.27
CA GLU A 297 -7.85 14.43 3.04
C GLU A 297 -8.32 15.08 4.35
N HIS A 298 -9.64 15.22 4.53
CA HIS A 298 -10.28 15.89 5.65
C HIS A 298 -11.32 14.98 6.29
N PHE A 299 -11.51 15.15 7.60
CA PHE A 299 -12.62 14.56 8.33
C PHE A 299 -13.95 15.24 7.96
N SER A 300 -15.06 14.67 8.43
CA SER A 300 -16.42 15.16 8.14
C SER A 300 -16.70 16.59 8.64
N ASP A 301 -15.92 17.09 9.61
CA ASP A 301 -16.02 18.47 10.11
C ASP A 301 -15.13 19.46 9.34
N GLY A 302 -14.43 18.99 8.28
CA GLY A 302 -13.53 19.79 7.45
C GLY A 302 -12.13 19.96 8.03
N SER A 303 -11.80 19.37 9.18
CA SER A 303 -10.42 19.39 9.69
C SER A 303 -9.51 18.46 8.88
N PRO A 304 -8.28 18.89 8.53
CA PRO A 304 -7.33 18.05 7.79
C PRO A 304 -6.91 16.82 8.60
N ILE A 305 -6.82 15.66 7.94
CA ILE A 305 -6.26 14.45 8.55
C ILE A 305 -4.80 14.68 8.98
N SER A 306 -4.05 15.48 8.21
CA SER A 306 -2.65 15.81 8.49
C SER A 306 -2.42 16.57 9.80
N ASP A 307 -3.46 17.23 10.32
CA ASP A 307 -3.40 17.91 11.63
C ASP A 307 -3.44 16.89 12.77
N TRP A 308 -3.86 15.65 12.49
CA TRP A 308 -3.93 14.56 13.46
C TRP A 308 -2.78 13.56 13.33
N VAL A 309 -2.50 13.11 12.10
CA VAL A 309 -1.46 12.12 11.81
C VAL A 309 -0.84 12.39 10.44
N SER A 310 0.48 12.21 10.34
CA SER A 310 1.23 12.51 9.11
C SER A 310 2.33 11.51 8.85
N LEU A 311 2.56 11.21 7.57
CA LEU A 311 3.76 10.53 7.09
C LEU A 311 4.89 11.55 6.89
N LYS A 312 6.05 11.27 7.51
CA LYS A 312 7.30 11.98 7.33
C LYS A 312 8.36 11.01 6.81
N LEU A 313 9.09 11.42 5.78
CA LEU A 313 10.20 10.67 5.19
C LEU A 313 11.50 11.38 5.54
N ILE A 314 12.19 10.85 6.55
CA ILE A 314 13.39 11.46 7.11
C ILE A 314 14.61 11.01 6.30
N ALA A 315 15.45 11.96 5.93
CA ALA A 315 16.69 11.69 5.22
C ALA A 315 17.56 10.67 5.98
N SER A 316 18.19 9.75 5.25
CA SER A 316 19.01 8.67 5.80
C SER A 316 20.44 8.73 5.25
N ASP A 317 21.25 7.69 5.47
CA ASP A 317 22.58 7.57 4.84
C ASP A 317 22.51 7.16 3.35
N GLU A 318 21.34 6.73 2.85
CA GLU A 318 21.14 6.22 1.49
C GLU A 318 20.74 7.29 0.46
N GLU A 319 21.11 8.55 0.68
CA GLU A 319 20.68 9.69 -0.15
C GLU A 319 21.31 9.74 -1.55
N LYS A 320 22.28 8.87 -1.85
CA LYS A 320 22.91 8.76 -3.18
C LYS A 320 21.90 8.48 -4.30
N HIS A 321 20.81 7.77 -3.98
CA HIS A 321 19.70 7.45 -4.88
C HIS A 321 19.01 8.72 -5.40
N PHE A 322 19.05 9.80 -4.61
CA PHE A 322 18.41 11.09 -4.91
C PHE A 322 19.38 12.13 -5.49
N SER A 323 20.60 11.74 -5.85
CA SER A 323 21.65 12.65 -6.32
C SER A 323 21.27 13.48 -7.55
N ALA A 324 20.41 12.93 -8.41
CA ALA A 324 19.91 13.58 -9.62
C ALA A 324 18.75 14.56 -9.36
N LEU A 325 18.18 14.59 -8.14
CA LEU A 325 17.12 15.53 -7.80
C LEU A 325 17.63 16.97 -7.78
N PRO A 326 16.75 17.95 -8.10
CA PRO A 326 17.01 19.36 -7.85
C PRO A 326 17.39 19.62 -6.39
N ASP A 327 18.28 20.59 -6.19
CA ASP A 327 18.76 20.97 -4.85
C ASP A 327 17.64 21.36 -3.88
N THR A 328 16.52 21.89 -4.39
CA THR A 328 15.34 22.25 -3.59
C THR A 328 14.69 21.04 -2.93
N LEU A 329 14.67 19.88 -3.58
CA LEU A 329 14.15 18.62 -3.02
C LEU A 329 15.22 17.90 -2.19
N LYS A 330 16.43 17.77 -2.74
CA LYS A 330 17.53 17.00 -2.15
C LYS A 330 18.00 17.54 -0.80
N LYS A 331 17.96 18.86 -0.57
CA LYS A 331 18.41 19.46 0.70
C LYS A 331 17.39 19.31 1.83
N ALA A 332 16.13 19.01 1.53
CA ALA A 332 15.10 18.86 2.54
C ALA A 332 15.34 17.59 3.38
N GLN A 333 15.52 17.79 4.69
CA GLN A 333 15.75 16.70 5.66
C GLN A 333 14.50 15.86 5.92
N VAL A 334 13.33 16.42 5.66
CA VAL A 334 12.04 15.76 5.80
C VAL A 334 11.26 16.00 4.53
N TRP A 335 10.79 14.93 3.91
CA TRP A 335 9.74 15.00 2.90
C TRP A 335 8.40 14.60 3.51
N THR A 336 7.33 15.18 2.99
CA THR A 336 5.94 14.81 3.28
C THR A 336 5.22 14.52 1.98
N HIS A 337 3.94 14.15 2.04
CA HIS A 337 3.11 13.96 0.85
C HIS A 337 3.11 15.16 -0.11
N GLN A 338 3.35 16.38 0.40
CA GLN A 338 3.44 17.59 -0.43
C GLN A 338 4.60 17.54 -1.45
N ASN A 339 5.61 16.71 -1.20
CA ASN A 339 6.74 16.53 -2.10
C ASN A 339 6.50 15.46 -3.17
N PHE A 340 5.47 14.61 -3.02
CA PHE A 340 5.29 13.42 -3.85
C PHE A 340 5.06 13.76 -5.32
N ALA A 341 4.20 14.75 -5.61
CA ALA A 341 3.96 15.20 -6.98
C ALA A 341 5.27 15.66 -7.66
N SER A 342 6.11 16.44 -6.98
CA SER A 342 7.40 16.88 -7.55
C SER A 342 8.40 15.74 -7.76
N LEU A 343 8.37 14.70 -6.90
CA LEU A 343 9.20 13.51 -7.06
C LEU A 343 8.71 12.66 -8.26
N ALA A 344 7.40 12.49 -8.42
CA ALA A 344 6.80 11.80 -9.55
C ALA A 344 6.99 12.57 -10.87
N ASP A 345 6.87 13.90 -10.87
CA ASP A 345 7.15 14.75 -12.02
C ASP A 345 8.60 14.61 -12.48
N PHE A 346 9.54 14.55 -11.53
CA PHE A 346 10.94 14.29 -11.85
C PHE A 346 11.10 12.91 -12.51
N ALA A 347 10.47 11.87 -11.94
CA ALA A 347 10.48 10.52 -12.49
C ALA A 347 9.94 10.46 -13.92
N TYR A 348 8.77 11.07 -14.16
CA TYR A 348 8.14 11.23 -15.48
C TYR A 348 9.09 11.91 -16.47
N GLN A 349 9.69 13.05 -16.11
CA GLN A 349 10.58 13.78 -17.01
C GLN A 349 11.84 12.99 -17.37
N GLN A 350 12.39 12.23 -16.41
CA GLN A 350 13.53 11.36 -16.68
C GLN A 350 13.14 10.21 -17.61
N ASP A 351 11.99 9.58 -17.38
CA ASP A 351 11.53 8.49 -18.22
C ASP A 351 11.16 8.98 -19.62
N ALA A 352 10.49 10.12 -19.75
CA ALA A 352 10.14 10.71 -21.05
C ALA A 352 11.39 11.01 -21.90
N ARG A 353 12.51 11.40 -21.27
CA ARG A 353 13.78 11.64 -21.98
C ARG A 353 14.48 10.37 -22.43
N HIS A 354 14.33 9.27 -21.69
CA HIS A 354 15.07 8.02 -21.93
C HIS A 354 14.20 6.88 -22.46
N HIS A 355 12.91 7.15 -22.73
CA HIS A 355 11.94 6.16 -23.14
C HIS A 355 12.35 5.50 -24.47
N PRO A 356 12.42 4.16 -24.55
CA PRO A 356 12.98 3.46 -25.71
C PRO A 356 12.15 3.56 -26.98
N LYS A 357 10.85 3.90 -26.86
CA LYS A 357 9.93 4.04 -27.99
C LYS A 357 9.52 5.49 -28.27
N SER A 358 10.08 6.45 -27.54
CA SER A 358 9.88 7.90 -27.72
C SER A 358 8.42 8.42 -27.67
N PHE A 359 7.45 7.61 -27.23
CA PHE A 359 6.12 8.09 -26.79
C PHE A 359 6.14 8.43 -25.29
N SER A 360 5.10 9.13 -24.79
CA SER A 360 5.02 9.53 -23.38
C SER A 360 5.00 8.31 -22.45
N PRO A 361 5.78 8.26 -21.36
CA PRO A 361 5.72 7.14 -20.41
C PRO A 361 4.43 7.16 -19.55
N GLN A 362 3.60 8.20 -19.60
CA GLN A 362 2.38 8.29 -18.79
C GLN A 362 1.21 7.54 -19.45
N VAL A 363 0.48 6.75 -18.64
CA VAL A 363 -0.81 6.18 -19.05
C VAL A 363 -1.85 7.28 -19.29
N GLY A 364 -2.68 7.09 -20.33
CA GLY A 364 -3.68 8.10 -20.73
C GLY A 364 -3.16 9.18 -21.67
N GLU A 365 -1.84 9.24 -21.93
CA GLU A 365 -1.23 10.08 -22.97
C GLU A 365 -0.89 9.22 -24.20
N GLU A 366 -1.09 9.74 -25.42
CA GLU A 366 -0.70 9.06 -26.68
C GLU A 366 0.81 9.13 -26.95
#